data_AF-A0A419W640-F1
#
_entry.id   AF-A0A419W640-F1
#
_cell.length_a   1.000
_cell.length_b   1.000
_cell.length_c   1.000
_cell.angle_alpha   90.00
_cell.angle_beta   90.00
_cell.angle_gamma   90.00
#
_symmetry.space_group_name_H-M   'P 1'
#
loop_
_entity.id
_entity.type
_entity.pdbx_description
1 polymer ?
#
loop_
_entity_poly.entity_id
_entity_poly.type
_entity_poly.pdbx_seq_one_letter_code
_entity_poly.pdbx_strand_id
1 'polypeptide(L)'
;MTKNWILYILLVGILYSCQKDEDILEPSYADVDRVASQVDLTNATVKDIYEKFNVGVLYEYDDTLDFAYTAQEADVSALWGSVEIPEIKSIYLDSLGNMSPDTVAYYEEYVNAAIAFVDTAIFQRFDPASTVITRFPKKVLIAESIYAESKTYLYPLIESESRSSRYYYGALSMVYNSHSFVIAYNPDEVERDLDAYILDDFYVFFNRVMEMNDLFSLIPESFSEGKDAYYDQEMDSLYRTDMGIDDETTVYVVDKDWVYSKGFVDAQYFYNSPSGLGNVYDYSTSPSTKYTKAFKPSYDFVADLETDVRSYVNEMLHRDADELAAFPANIQDNMRTLYNLFTSWGVDFKSLNPDLEVLNSEE
;
A
#
# COMPACT_ATOMS: atom_id res chain seq x y z
N MET A 1 -29.10 44.14 -45.47
CA MET A 1 -28.31 43.99 -44.23
C MET A 1 -28.85 42.81 -43.41
N THR A 2 -28.91 41.59 -43.97
CA THR A 2 -29.64 40.45 -43.37
C THR A 2 -29.13 39.08 -43.86
N LYS A 3 -27.88 38.99 -44.33
CA LYS A 3 -27.34 37.71 -44.89
C LYS A 3 -26.26 37.03 -44.04
N ASN A 4 -25.72 37.71 -43.02
CA ASN A 4 -24.69 37.12 -42.15
C ASN A 4 -25.24 36.65 -40.79
N TRP A 5 -26.48 37.01 -40.43
CA TRP A 5 -27.04 36.64 -39.12
C TRP A 5 -27.34 35.13 -39.00
N ILE A 6 -27.69 34.48 -40.11
CA ILE A 6 -27.92 33.03 -40.16
C ILE A 6 -26.61 32.29 -39.88
N LEU A 7 -25.48 32.79 -40.38
CA LEU A 7 -24.17 32.19 -40.15
C LEU A 7 -23.74 32.32 -38.69
N TYR A 8 -24.00 33.47 -38.06
CA TYR A 8 -23.74 33.67 -36.62
C TYR A 8 -24.66 32.82 -35.74
N ILE A 9 -25.94 32.66 -36.10
CA ILE A 9 -26.86 31.76 -35.38
C ILE A 9 -26.44 30.29 -35.54
N LEU A 10 -25.93 29.90 -36.72
CA LEU A 10 -25.39 28.55 -36.93
C LEU A 10 -24.11 28.31 -36.13
N LEU A 11 -23.19 29.29 -36.09
CA LEU A 11 -21.96 29.22 -35.30
C LEU A 11 -22.24 29.17 -33.79
N VAL A 12 -23.18 29.97 -33.30
CA VAL A 12 -23.62 29.91 -31.90
C VAL A 12 -24.37 28.60 -31.62
N GLY A 13 -25.13 28.06 -32.58
CA GLY A 13 -25.80 26.76 -32.45
C GLY A 13 -24.84 25.57 -32.41
N ILE A 14 -23.72 25.61 -33.15
CA ILE A 14 -22.65 24.59 -33.10
C ILE A 14 -21.87 24.71 -31.79
N LEU A 15 -21.57 25.93 -31.33
CA LEU A 15 -20.93 26.15 -30.03
C LEU A 15 -21.83 25.73 -28.86
N TYR A 16 -23.16 25.88 -28.99
CA TYR A 16 -24.14 25.43 -27.99
C TYR A 16 -24.40 23.92 -28.06
N SER A 17 -24.24 23.27 -29.23
CA SER A 17 -24.27 21.80 -29.32
C SER A 17 -22.99 21.14 -28.81
N CYS A 18 -21.87 21.86 -28.79
CA CYS A 18 -20.64 21.44 -28.09
C CYS A 18 -20.67 21.76 -26.58
N GLN A 19 -21.70 22.46 -26.07
CA GLN A 19 -21.94 22.69 -24.65
C GLN A 19 -23.10 21.84 -24.10
N LYS A 20 -23.68 20.96 -24.91
CA LYS A 20 -24.45 19.86 -24.33
C LYS A 20 -23.46 19.02 -23.55
N ASP A 21 -23.78 18.84 -22.27
CA ASP A 21 -23.15 17.87 -21.37
C ASP A 21 -22.62 16.72 -22.23
N GLU A 22 -21.29 16.52 -22.23
CA GLU A 22 -20.75 15.27 -22.74
C GLU A 22 -21.61 14.21 -22.07
N ASP A 23 -22.37 13.46 -22.88
CA ASP A 23 -23.12 12.31 -22.38
C ASP A 23 -22.13 11.60 -21.48
N ILE A 24 -22.41 11.56 -20.17
CA ILE A 24 -21.57 10.90 -19.18
C ILE A 24 -21.21 9.59 -19.85
N LEU A 25 -19.94 9.41 -20.19
CA LEU A 25 -19.47 8.23 -20.88
C LEU A 25 -19.75 7.08 -19.93
N GLU A 26 -20.94 6.48 -20.06
CA GLU A 26 -21.32 5.34 -19.26
C GLU A 26 -20.36 4.24 -19.70
N PRO A 27 -19.60 3.64 -18.75
CA PRO A 27 -18.77 2.50 -19.06
C PRO A 27 -19.64 1.50 -19.81
N SER A 28 -19.13 0.92 -20.90
CA SER A 28 -19.97 0.06 -21.76
C SER A 28 -20.55 -1.14 -21.01
N TYR A 29 -20.04 -1.44 -19.80
CA TYR A 29 -20.25 -2.65 -19.01
C TYR A 29 -20.10 -3.94 -19.84
N ALA A 30 -19.56 -3.82 -21.05
CA ALA A 30 -19.21 -4.87 -21.97
C ALA A 30 -17.73 -5.21 -21.75
N ASP A 31 -17.31 -5.19 -20.49
CA ASP A 31 -16.05 -5.75 -20.05
C ASP A 31 -16.20 -7.26 -20.20
N VAL A 32 -16.01 -7.73 -21.44
CA VAL A 32 -15.68 -9.13 -21.70
C VAL A 32 -14.50 -9.39 -20.78
N ASP A 33 -14.60 -10.38 -19.89
CA ASP A 33 -13.52 -10.77 -18.98
C ASP A 33 -12.23 -10.96 -19.79
N ARG A 34 -11.47 -9.86 -19.93
CA ARG A 34 -10.32 -9.78 -20.81
C ARG A 34 -9.16 -10.51 -20.19
N VAL A 35 -9.14 -10.52 -18.85
CA VAL A 35 -8.20 -11.24 -18.01
C VAL A 35 -8.18 -12.71 -18.38
N ALA A 36 -9.34 -13.37 -18.46
CA ALA A 36 -9.41 -14.80 -18.82
C ALA A 36 -8.77 -15.12 -20.19
N SER A 37 -8.73 -14.17 -21.12
CA SER A 37 -8.09 -14.33 -22.43
C SER A 37 -6.60 -13.91 -22.48
N GLN A 38 -6.12 -13.21 -21.46
CA GLN A 38 -4.74 -12.69 -21.36
C GLN A 38 -3.85 -13.57 -20.48
N VAL A 39 -4.43 -14.30 -19.51
CA VAL A 39 -3.68 -15.14 -18.58
C VAL A 39 -2.99 -16.30 -19.32
N ASP A 40 -1.67 -16.43 -19.13
CA ASP A 40 -0.91 -17.56 -19.65
C ASP A 40 -1.10 -18.81 -18.77
N LEU A 41 -2.14 -19.57 -19.08
CA LEU A 41 -2.44 -20.84 -18.41
C LEU A 41 -1.44 -21.98 -18.76
N THR A 42 -0.46 -21.73 -19.63
CA THR A 42 0.61 -22.71 -19.89
C THR A 42 1.71 -22.64 -18.83
N ASN A 43 1.86 -21.50 -18.15
CA ASN A 43 2.69 -21.38 -16.96
C ASN A 43 1.97 -22.01 -15.74
N ALA A 44 2.61 -22.99 -15.10
CA ALA A 44 2.00 -23.76 -14.02
C ALA A 44 1.66 -22.91 -12.79
N THR A 45 2.51 -21.95 -12.43
CA THR A 45 2.30 -21.07 -11.27
C THR A 45 1.17 -20.07 -11.54
N VAL A 46 1.15 -19.45 -12.72
CA VAL A 46 0.07 -18.53 -13.13
C VAL A 46 -1.27 -19.27 -13.13
N LYS A 47 -1.31 -20.48 -13.69
CA LYS A 47 -2.51 -21.32 -13.69
C LYS A 47 -2.96 -21.64 -12.27
N ASP A 48 -2.05 -22.05 -11.39
CA ASP A 48 -2.36 -22.40 -10.01
C ASP A 48 -2.93 -21.19 -9.24
N ILE A 49 -2.33 -20.00 -9.41
CA ILE A 49 -2.83 -18.76 -8.83
C ILE A 49 -4.24 -18.45 -9.34
N TYR A 50 -4.46 -18.53 -10.65
CA TYR A 50 -5.77 -18.25 -11.25
C TYR A 50 -6.85 -19.22 -10.76
N GLU A 51 -6.55 -20.51 -10.67
CA GLU A 51 -7.49 -21.53 -10.20
C GLU A 51 -7.81 -21.41 -8.70
N LYS A 52 -6.81 -21.05 -7.88
CA LYS A 52 -6.95 -20.94 -6.42
C LYS A 52 -7.56 -19.62 -5.97
N PHE A 53 -7.12 -18.50 -6.55
CA PHE A 53 -7.45 -17.16 -6.08
C PHE A 53 -8.39 -16.39 -7.03
N ASN A 54 -8.64 -16.91 -8.24
CA ASN A 54 -9.39 -16.20 -9.28
C ASN A 54 -8.77 -14.83 -9.62
N VAL A 55 -7.43 -14.79 -9.64
CA VAL A 55 -6.62 -13.61 -9.96
C VAL A 55 -5.75 -13.92 -11.18
N GLY A 56 -5.86 -13.10 -12.22
CA GLY A 56 -4.96 -13.19 -13.37
C GLY A 56 -3.63 -12.52 -13.09
N VAL A 57 -2.53 -13.25 -13.19
CA VAL A 57 -1.18 -12.68 -13.17
C VAL A 57 -0.75 -12.39 -14.60
N LEU A 58 -0.49 -11.12 -14.90
CA LEU A 58 -0.17 -10.64 -16.25
C LEU A 58 1.25 -10.04 -16.26
N TYR A 59 2.09 -10.50 -17.18
CA TYR A 59 3.43 -9.94 -17.44
C TYR A 59 3.60 -9.46 -18.90
N GLU A 60 2.59 -9.75 -19.73
CA GLU A 60 2.36 -9.13 -21.03
C GLU A 60 0.99 -8.43 -20.93
N TYR A 61 0.96 -7.10 -21.05
CA TYR A 61 -0.26 -6.32 -20.80
C TYR A 61 -0.24 -4.99 -21.55
N ASP A 62 -1.42 -4.37 -21.68
CA ASP A 62 -1.55 -3.01 -22.20
C ASP A 62 -1.66 -2.06 -21.01
N ASP A 63 -0.63 -1.23 -20.77
CA ASP A 63 -0.55 -0.32 -19.61
C ASP A 63 -1.82 0.53 -19.43
N THR A 64 -2.39 0.97 -20.54
CA THR A 64 -3.57 1.82 -20.57
C THR A 64 -4.80 0.99 -20.26
N LEU A 65 -5.06 -0.07 -21.02
CA LEU A 65 -6.30 -0.82 -20.90
C LEU A 65 -6.32 -1.77 -19.68
N ASP A 66 -5.16 -2.24 -19.22
CA ASP A 66 -5.05 -3.14 -18.07
C ASP A 66 -4.85 -2.43 -16.73
N PHE A 67 -4.36 -1.18 -16.76
CA PHE A 67 -4.11 -0.40 -15.55
C PHE A 67 -4.67 1.03 -15.60
N ALA A 68 -4.20 1.91 -16.49
CA ALA A 68 -4.55 3.33 -16.41
C ALA A 68 -6.04 3.64 -16.64
N TYR A 69 -6.72 2.82 -17.46
CA TYR A 69 -8.13 2.94 -17.79
C TYR A 69 -8.99 2.50 -16.61
N THR A 70 -9.10 3.39 -15.65
CA THR A 70 -10.20 3.45 -14.70
C THR A 70 -11.29 4.28 -15.39
N ALA A 71 -12.55 3.86 -15.41
CA ALA A 71 -13.63 4.64 -16.03
C ALA A 71 -13.94 5.92 -15.21
N GLN A 72 -12.97 6.82 -15.14
CA GLN A 72 -12.92 8.04 -14.33
C GLN A 72 -12.59 9.26 -15.21
N GLU A 73 -12.54 10.45 -14.60
CA GLU A 73 -12.29 11.72 -15.27
C GLU A 73 -10.93 11.77 -16.01
N ALA A 74 -10.84 12.60 -17.05
CA ALA A 74 -9.65 12.71 -17.90
C ALA A 74 -8.36 13.05 -17.12
N ASP A 75 -8.47 13.82 -16.05
CA ASP A 75 -7.34 14.19 -15.19
C ASP A 75 -6.76 12.98 -14.44
N VAL A 76 -7.59 11.99 -14.08
CA VAL A 76 -7.14 10.73 -13.46
C VAL A 76 -6.37 9.88 -14.46
N SER A 77 -6.89 9.78 -15.68
CA SER A 77 -6.21 9.06 -16.76
C SER A 77 -4.86 9.71 -17.10
N ALA A 78 -4.76 11.04 -17.06
CA ALA A 78 -3.52 11.77 -17.28
C ALA A 78 -2.48 11.52 -16.19
N LEU A 79 -2.89 11.41 -14.92
CA LEU A 79 -2.01 11.06 -13.81
C LEU A 79 -1.47 9.63 -13.95
N TRP A 80 -2.32 8.66 -14.30
CA TRP A 80 -1.85 7.29 -14.55
C TRP A 80 -0.97 7.19 -15.80
N GLY A 81 -1.26 7.94 -16.85
CA GLY A 81 -0.40 8.04 -18.03
C GLY A 81 0.97 8.66 -17.78
N SER A 82 1.20 9.25 -16.60
CA SER A 82 2.52 9.72 -16.16
C SER A 82 3.32 8.70 -15.36
N VAL A 83 2.74 7.52 -15.09
CA VAL A 83 3.42 6.41 -14.41
C VAL A 83 3.92 5.45 -15.48
N GLU A 84 5.23 5.28 -15.54
CA GLU A 84 5.89 4.31 -16.40
C GLU A 84 5.83 2.93 -15.74
N ILE A 85 5.24 1.96 -16.43
CA ILE A 85 5.13 0.56 -16.00
C ILE A 85 5.61 -0.40 -17.10
N PRO A 86 6.89 -0.32 -17.51
CA PRO A 86 7.43 -1.13 -18.60
C PRO A 86 7.24 -2.64 -18.36
N GLU A 87 6.73 -3.33 -19.39
CA GLU A 87 6.66 -4.79 -19.39
C GLU A 87 8.08 -5.40 -19.33
N ILE A 88 8.22 -6.57 -18.70
CA ILE A 88 9.49 -7.31 -18.64
C ILE A 88 10.09 -7.53 -20.03
N LYS A 89 9.25 -7.74 -21.04
CA LYS A 89 9.72 -7.96 -22.41
C LYS A 89 10.48 -6.78 -23.00
N SER A 90 10.17 -5.56 -22.57
CA SER A 90 10.72 -4.33 -23.14
C SER A 90 12.25 -4.28 -23.12
N ILE A 91 12.91 -4.89 -22.12
CA ILE A 91 14.38 -4.93 -22.03
C ILE A 91 15.04 -5.87 -23.04
N TYR A 92 14.26 -6.76 -23.66
CA TYR A 92 14.74 -7.76 -24.64
C TYR A 92 14.33 -7.46 -26.07
N LEU A 93 13.57 -6.39 -26.29
CA LEU A 93 13.17 -5.94 -27.62
C LEU A 93 14.23 -5.02 -28.23
N ASP A 94 14.47 -5.18 -29.53
CA ASP A 94 15.24 -4.22 -30.30
C ASP A 94 14.42 -2.93 -30.57
N SER A 95 15.05 -1.94 -31.21
CA SER A 95 14.38 -0.67 -31.57
C SER A 95 13.23 -0.82 -32.56
N LEU A 96 13.03 -2.01 -33.13
CA LEU A 96 11.94 -2.36 -34.02
C LEU A 96 10.88 -3.23 -33.32
N GLY A 97 11.01 -3.48 -32.01
CA GLY A 97 10.09 -4.27 -31.21
C GLY A 97 10.25 -5.78 -31.37
N ASN A 98 11.39 -6.27 -31.89
CA ASN A 98 11.64 -7.70 -32.08
C ASN A 98 12.55 -8.27 -30.99
N MET A 99 12.20 -9.45 -30.50
CA MET A 99 13.06 -10.23 -29.61
C MET A 99 14.00 -11.11 -30.42
N SER A 100 15.30 -11.09 -30.11
CA SER A 100 16.27 -12.01 -30.72
C SER A 100 16.03 -13.44 -30.22
N PRO A 101 16.17 -14.47 -31.06
CA PRO A 101 16.13 -15.87 -30.60
C PRO A 101 17.09 -16.16 -29.45
N ASP A 102 18.24 -15.45 -29.39
CA ASP A 102 19.25 -15.62 -28.34
C ASP A 102 18.82 -15.02 -26.98
N THR A 103 17.81 -14.12 -26.96
CA THR A 103 17.32 -13.48 -25.74
C THR A 103 16.05 -14.11 -25.17
N VAL A 104 15.37 -14.98 -25.94
CA VAL A 104 14.12 -15.65 -25.51
C VAL A 104 14.29 -16.42 -24.20
N ALA A 105 15.37 -17.19 -24.07
CA ALA A 105 15.60 -17.98 -22.85
C ALA A 105 15.80 -17.09 -21.61
N TYR A 106 16.49 -15.95 -21.76
CA TYR A 106 16.69 -15.00 -20.65
C TYR A 106 15.39 -14.29 -20.27
N TYR A 107 14.55 -13.96 -21.26
CA TYR A 107 13.21 -13.42 -21.02
C TYR A 107 12.33 -14.43 -20.26
N GLU A 108 12.30 -15.69 -20.70
CA GLU A 108 11.54 -16.75 -20.01
C GLU A 108 12.04 -16.98 -18.59
N GLU A 109 13.36 -16.95 -18.36
CA GLU A 109 13.96 -17.04 -17.02
C GLU A 109 13.51 -15.87 -16.13
N TYR A 110 13.57 -14.65 -16.64
CA TYR A 110 13.17 -13.45 -15.90
C TYR A 110 11.68 -13.45 -15.56
N VAL A 111 10.81 -13.79 -16.52
CA VAL A 111 9.36 -13.92 -16.30
C VAL A 111 9.07 -14.98 -15.23
N ASN A 112 9.72 -16.15 -15.28
CA ASN A 112 9.50 -17.19 -14.29
C ASN A 112 9.96 -16.77 -12.88
N ALA A 113 11.09 -16.06 -12.78
CA ALA A 113 11.56 -15.52 -11.52
C ALA A 113 10.60 -14.47 -10.94
N ALA A 114 10.06 -13.59 -11.79
CA ALA A 114 9.10 -12.57 -11.40
C ALA A 114 7.78 -13.17 -10.91
N ILE A 115 7.26 -14.18 -11.62
CA ILE A 115 6.05 -14.92 -11.23
C ILE A 115 6.28 -15.63 -9.89
N ALA A 116 7.42 -16.29 -9.71
CA ALA A 116 7.75 -16.97 -8.46
C ALA A 116 7.89 -16.00 -7.28
N PHE A 117 8.46 -14.82 -7.53
CA PHE A 117 8.52 -13.75 -6.54
C PHE A 117 7.12 -13.30 -6.11
N VAL A 118 6.24 -12.96 -7.05
CA VAL A 118 4.87 -12.52 -6.73
C VAL A 118 4.07 -13.60 -6.00
N ASP A 119 4.21 -14.87 -6.41
CA ASP A 119 3.61 -16.00 -5.69
C ASP A 119 4.11 -16.07 -4.23
N THR A 120 5.42 -15.90 -4.02
CA THR A 120 6.05 -15.95 -2.70
C THR A 120 5.73 -14.73 -1.83
N ALA A 121 5.72 -13.53 -2.42
CA ALA A 121 5.47 -12.28 -1.70
C ALA A 121 3.99 -12.14 -1.31
N ILE A 122 3.09 -12.56 -2.20
CA ILE A 122 1.64 -12.34 -2.06
C ILE A 122 0.89 -13.64 -1.84
N PHE A 123 0.77 -14.49 -2.87
CA PHE A 123 -0.28 -15.52 -2.91
C PHE A 123 -0.06 -16.67 -1.93
N GLN A 124 1.17 -17.09 -1.70
CA GLN A 124 1.51 -18.12 -0.71
C GLN A 124 1.23 -17.69 0.74
N ARG A 125 0.91 -16.41 0.97
CA ARG A 125 0.58 -15.85 2.30
C ARG A 125 -0.90 -15.93 2.63
N PHE A 126 -1.70 -16.53 1.76
CA PHE A 126 -3.14 -16.66 1.95
C PHE A 126 -3.60 -18.11 1.75
N ASP A 127 -4.51 -18.56 2.61
CA ASP A 127 -5.25 -19.81 2.42
C ASP A 127 -6.20 -19.66 1.22
N PRO A 128 -6.05 -20.45 0.16
CA PRO A 128 -6.95 -20.45 -1.00
C PRO A 128 -8.42 -20.76 -0.69
N ALA A 129 -8.71 -21.36 0.47
CA ALA A 129 -10.09 -21.65 0.88
C ALA A 129 -10.75 -20.52 1.69
N SER A 130 -10.01 -19.44 1.95
CA SER A 130 -10.45 -18.39 2.87
C SER A 130 -11.42 -17.38 2.27
N THR A 131 -12.05 -16.58 3.12
CA THR A 131 -13.02 -15.57 2.67
C THR A 131 -12.36 -14.33 2.10
N VAL A 132 -11.13 -13.99 2.52
CA VAL A 132 -10.43 -12.78 2.05
C VAL A 132 -10.10 -12.85 0.57
N ILE A 133 -9.85 -14.05 0.02
CA ILE A 133 -9.51 -14.20 -1.40
C ILE A 133 -10.65 -13.79 -2.34
N THR A 134 -11.90 -13.82 -1.88
CA THR A 134 -13.05 -13.32 -2.68
C THR A 134 -13.03 -11.80 -2.88
N ARG A 135 -12.15 -11.11 -2.15
CA ARG A 135 -11.95 -9.65 -2.15
C ARG A 135 -10.72 -9.22 -2.94
N PHE A 136 -9.95 -10.18 -3.45
CA PHE A 136 -8.75 -9.89 -4.24
C PHE A 136 -9.09 -9.18 -5.55
N PRO A 137 -8.15 -8.39 -6.09
CA PRO A 137 -8.29 -7.79 -7.41
C PRO A 137 -8.45 -8.90 -8.47
N LYS A 138 -9.05 -8.57 -9.61
CA LYS A 138 -9.15 -9.54 -10.71
C LYS A 138 -7.83 -9.80 -11.41
N LYS A 139 -6.88 -8.87 -11.29
CA LYS A 139 -5.56 -9.00 -11.90
C LYS A 139 -4.46 -8.34 -11.09
N VAL A 140 -3.28 -8.92 -11.21
CA VAL A 140 -2.00 -8.39 -10.75
C VAL A 140 -1.07 -8.37 -11.96
N LEU A 141 -0.49 -7.22 -12.23
CA LEU A 141 0.46 -7.00 -13.31
C LEU A 141 1.88 -7.06 -12.75
N ILE A 142 2.82 -7.59 -13.52
CA ILE A 142 4.23 -7.65 -13.18
C ILE A 142 5.01 -6.80 -14.17
N ALA A 143 5.54 -5.68 -13.68
CA ALA A 143 6.37 -4.77 -14.45
C ALA A 143 7.86 -5.01 -14.16
N GLU A 144 8.72 -4.64 -15.10
CA GLU A 144 10.17 -4.59 -14.87
C GLU A 144 10.54 -3.57 -13.79
N SER A 145 9.89 -2.42 -13.85
CA SER A 145 10.02 -1.34 -12.88
C SER A 145 8.74 -0.53 -12.84
N ILE A 146 8.58 0.30 -11.82
CA ILE A 146 7.53 1.31 -11.76
C ILE A 146 8.20 2.64 -11.48
N TYR A 147 7.95 3.62 -12.34
CA TYR A 147 8.47 4.97 -12.15
C TYR A 147 7.37 6.01 -12.32
N ALA A 148 7.20 6.88 -11.33
CA ALA A 148 6.27 8.00 -11.39
C ALA A 148 7.04 9.32 -11.37
N GLU A 149 6.93 10.13 -12.42
CA GLU A 149 7.59 11.45 -12.50
C GLU A 149 7.06 12.43 -11.44
N SER A 150 5.81 12.27 -11.06
CA SER A 150 5.11 13.13 -10.11
C SER A 150 4.18 12.31 -9.23
N LYS A 151 3.33 12.98 -8.46
CA LYS A 151 2.35 12.31 -7.60
C LYS A 151 1.41 11.45 -8.44
N THR A 152 1.27 10.18 -8.08
CA THR A 152 0.25 9.28 -8.62
C THR A 152 -1.15 9.72 -8.17
N TYR A 153 -2.20 9.27 -8.88
CA TYR A 153 -3.59 9.58 -8.51
C TYR A 153 -3.98 8.99 -7.16
N LEU A 154 -3.60 7.74 -6.91
CA LEU A 154 -3.65 7.12 -5.60
C LEU A 154 -2.24 7.03 -5.07
N TYR A 155 -2.01 7.71 -3.95
CA TYR A 155 -0.73 7.66 -3.26
C TYR A 155 -0.45 6.20 -2.86
N PRO A 156 0.70 5.62 -3.27
CA PRO A 156 1.11 4.32 -2.77
C PRO A 156 1.27 4.40 -1.25
N LEU A 157 1.00 3.30 -0.57
CA LEU A 157 1.38 3.17 0.82
C LEU A 157 2.91 3.21 0.91
N ILE A 158 3.46 4.11 1.73
CA ILE A 158 4.91 4.33 1.89
C ILE A 158 5.33 4.25 3.36
N GLU A 159 4.47 3.74 4.22
CA GLU A 159 4.69 3.70 5.66
C GLU A 159 5.26 2.37 6.15
N SER A 160 5.40 1.38 5.27
CA SER A 160 6.17 0.15 5.50
C SER A 160 7.61 0.44 5.93
N GLU A 161 8.12 -0.27 6.92
CA GLU A 161 9.54 -0.18 7.31
C GLU A 161 10.49 -0.72 6.24
N SER A 162 10.02 -1.65 5.42
CA SER A 162 10.76 -2.23 4.30
C SER A 162 10.55 -1.49 2.97
N ARG A 163 9.89 -0.34 2.99
CA ARG A 163 9.56 0.43 1.78
C ARG A 163 10.74 0.65 0.84
N SER A 164 10.48 0.43 -0.44
CA SER A 164 11.43 0.76 -1.53
C SER A 164 11.67 2.26 -1.66
N SER A 165 10.65 3.09 -1.39
CA SER A 165 10.70 4.55 -1.52
C SER A 165 10.05 5.27 -0.34
N ARG A 166 10.57 6.46 -0.03
CA ARG A 166 10.00 7.38 0.99
C ARG A 166 9.03 8.40 0.40
N TYR A 167 8.81 8.32 -0.90
CA TYR A 167 8.03 9.28 -1.66
C TYR A 167 6.98 8.55 -2.48
N TYR A 168 5.85 9.20 -2.69
CA TYR A 168 4.77 8.71 -3.56
C TYR A 168 5.09 8.83 -5.07
N TYR A 169 6.36 9.01 -5.41
CA TYR A 169 6.87 9.23 -6.75
C TYR A 169 8.33 8.77 -6.83
N GLY A 170 8.88 8.69 -8.04
CA GLY A 170 10.17 8.06 -8.32
C GLY A 170 10.01 6.56 -8.56
N ALA A 171 11.04 5.79 -8.23
CA ALA A 171 10.99 4.33 -8.30
C ALA A 171 10.10 3.78 -7.17
N LEU A 172 9.17 2.89 -7.51
CA LEU A 172 8.19 2.31 -6.59
C LEU A 172 8.19 0.78 -6.74
N SER A 173 7.96 0.07 -5.63
CA SER A 173 7.78 -1.40 -5.60
C SER A 173 6.40 -1.82 -6.09
N MET A 174 5.37 -1.04 -5.75
CA MET A 174 3.99 -1.35 -6.11
C MET A 174 3.17 -0.09 -6.37
N VAL A 175 2.28 -0.15 -7.36
CA VAL A 175 1.19 0.82 -7.54
C VAL A 175 -0.12 0.08 -7.74
N TYR A 176 -1.23 0.74 -7.42
CA TYR A 176 -2.55 0.12 -7.50
C TYR A 176 -3.61 1.14 -7.89
N ASN A 177 -4.70 0.64 -8.44
CA ASN A 177 -5.91 1.40 -8.68
C ASN A 177 -7.11 0.71 -8.00
N SER A 178 -8.34 1.01 -8.43
CA SER A 178 -9.55 0.39 -7.89
C SER A 178 -9.79 -1.06 -8.36
N HIS A 179 -8.99 -1.58 -9.29
CA HIS A 179 -9.26 -2.83 -10.01
C HIS A 179 -8.04 -3.76 -10.17
N SER A 180 -6.83 -3.21 -10.06
CA SER A 180 -5.57 -3.88 -10.39
C SER A 180 -4.43 -3.41 -9.48
N PHE A 181 -3.42 -4.27 -9.35
CA PHE A 181 -2.12 -3.94 -8.78
C PHE A 181 -1.05 -4.13 -9.84
N VAL A 182 0.01 -3.33 -9.79
CA VAL A 182 1.25 -3.52 -10.55
C VAL A 182 2.38 -3.69 -9.55
N ILE A 183 3.14 -4.77 -9.68
CA ILE A 183 4.31 -5.07 -8.84
C ILE A 183 5.55 -4.95 -9.73
N ALA A 184 6.53 -4.17 -9.28
CA ALA A 184 7.83 -4.09 -9.91
C ALA A 184 8.68 -5.28 -9.47
N TYR A 185 9.29 -5.96 -10.43
CA TYR A 185 10.29 -6.98 -10.12
C TYR A 185 11.52 -6.72 -10.98
N ASN A 186 12.58 -6.23 -10.33
CA ASN A 186 13.92 -6.11 -10.91
C ASN A 186 14.87 -7.06 -10.15
N PRO A 187 15.53 -8.05 -10.80
CA PRO A 187 16.31 -9.07 -10.12
C PRO A 187 17.49 -8.47 -9.36
N ASP A 188 18.15 -7.46 -9.93
CA ASP A 188 19.32 -6.84 -9.30
C ASP A 188 18.95 -6.13 -7.99
N GLU A 189 17.74 -5.58 -7.90
CA GLU A 189 17.25 -4.91 -6.70
C GLU A 189 16.66 -5.90 -5.69
N VAL A 190 15.83 -6.83 -6.16
CA VAL A 190 15.12 -7.80 -5.32
C VAL A 190 16.08 -8.84 -4.74
N GLU A 191 17.06 -9.34 -5.49
CA GLU A 191 18.03 -10.30 -4.95
C GLU A 191 18.93 -9.71 -3.86
N ARG A 192 19.10 -8.38 -3.85
CA ARG A 192 19.91 -7.70 -2.84
C ARG A 192 19.22 -7.65 -1.47
N ASP A 193 17.90 -7.58 -1.44
CA ASP A 193 17.10 -7.48 -0.21
C ASP A 193 15.71 -8.12 -0.36
N LEU A 194 15.71 -9.43 -0.64
CA LEU A 194 14.50 -10.18 -0.96
C LEU A 194 13.44 -10.10 0.13
N ASP A 195 13.88 -10.20 1.39
CA ASP A 195 12.98 -10.18 2.55
C ASP A 195 12.28 -8.82 2.68
N ALA A 196 13.00 -7.71 2.48
CA ALA A 196 12.40 -6.39 2.52
C ALA A 196 11.33 -6.21 1.42
N TYR A 197 11.62 -6.65 0.18
CA TYR A 197 10.63 -6.57 -0.90
C TYR A 197 9.40 -7.45 -0.63
N ILE A 198 9.59 -8.65 -0.09
CA ILE A 198 8.47 -9.51 0.32
C ILE A 198 7.59 -8.82 1.37
N LEU A 199 8.20 -8.23 2.41
CA LEU A 199 7.47 -7.55 3.48
C LEU A 199 6.75 -6.30 2.97
N ASP A 200 7.41 -5.51 2.11
CA ASP A 200 6.84 -4.29 1.55
C ASP A 200 5.65 -4.60 0.63
N ASP A 201 5.82 -5.50 -0.34
CA ASP A 201 4.76 -5.85 -1.27
C ASP A 201 3.58 -6.50 -0.55
N PHE A 202 3.83 -7.39 0.42
CA PHE A 202 2.77 -7.95 1.24
C PHE A 202 2.03 -6.86 2.02
N TYR A 203 2.77 -5.96 2.69
CA TYR A 203 2.20 -4.86 3.45
C TYR A 203 1.28 -3.99 2.58
N VAL A 204 1.78 -3.56 1.42
CA VAL A 204 1.03 -2.68 0.50
C VAL A 204 -0.20 -3.41 -0.04
N PHE A 205 -0.04 -4.64 -0.52
CA PHE A 205 -1.13 -5.43 -1.08
C PHE A 205 -2.23 -5.70 -0.05
N PHE A 206 -1.87 -6.19 1.14
CA PHE A 206 -2.82 -6.57 2.17
C PHE A 206 -3.64 -5.37 2.65
N ASN A 207 -2.97 -4.27 3.00
CA ASN A 207 -3.66 -3.07 3.50
C ASN A 207 -4.53 -2.43 2.42
N ARG A 208 -4.10 -2.45 1.15
CA ARG A 208 -4.93 -1.94 0.07
C ARG A 208 -6.14 -2.83 -0.21
N VAL A 209 -6.01 -4.16 -0.13
CA VAL A 209 -7.15 -5.09 -0.20
C VAL A 209 -8.15 -4.81 0.93
N MET A 210 -7.66 -4.52 2.14
CA MET A 210 -8.51 -4.11 3.25
C MET A 210 -9.28 -2.82 2.96
N GLU A 211 -8.58 -1.79 2.47
CA GLU A 211 -9.18 -0.48 2.14
C GLU A 211 -10.24 -0.61 1.04
N MET A 212 -9.90 -1.26 -0.08
CA MET A 212 -10.78 -1.40 -1.24
C MET A 212 -12.09 -2.15 -0.95
N ASN A 213 -12.11 -2.94 0.12
CA ASN A 213 -13.23 -3.80 0.48
C ASN A 213 -13.87 -3.46 1.84
N ASP A 214 -13.52 -2.30 2.41
CA ASP A 214 -14.03 -1.84 3.70
C ASP A 214 -13.83 -2.87 4.84
N LEU A 215 -12.70 -3.58 4.83
CA LEU A 215 -12.40 -4.59 5.85
C LEU A 215 -11.99 -3.97 7.18
N PHE A 216 -11.57 -2.70 7.20
CA PHE A 216 -11.31 -1.96 8.44
C PHE A 216 -12.58 -1.79 9.29
N SER A 217 -13.77 -1.77 8.68
CA SER A 217 -15.04 -1.76 9.42
C SER A 217 -15.33 -3.05 10.20
N LEU A 218 -14.60 -4.14 9.88
CA LEU A 218 -14.75 -5.44 10.53
C LEU A 218 -13.77 -5.63 11.69
N ILE A 219 -12.93 -4.63 11.97
CA ILE A 219 -12.02 -4.66 13.11
C ILE A 219 -12.84 -4.62 14.41
N PRO A 220 -12.60 -5.54 15.36
CA PRO A 220 -13.34 -5.58 16.60
C PRO A 220 -13.26 -4.27 17.38
N GLU A 221 -14.38 -3.83 17.95
CA GLU A 221 -14.45 -2.62 18.79
C GLU A 221 -13.46 -2.66 19.96
N SER A 222 -13.12 -3.85 20.46
CA SER A 222 -12.12 -4.04 21.51
C SER A 222 -10.72 -3.52 21.12
N PHE A 223 -10.38 -3.47 19.83
CA PHE A 223 -9.11 -2.91 19.36
C PHE A 223 -9.08 -1.38 19.47
N SER A 224 -10.21 -0.72 19.23
CA SER A 224 -10.33 0.75 19.23
C SER A 224 -10.85 1.32 20.55
N GLU A 225 -11.16 0.47 21.53
CA GLU A 225 -11.73 0.88 22.81
C GLU A 225 -10.84 1.93 23.49
N GLY A 226 -11.40 3.14 23.66
CA GLY A 226 -10.72 4.26 24.28
C GLY A 226 -9.73 5.02 23.39
N LYS A 227 -9.51 4.59 22.13
CA LYS A 227 -8.60 5.26 21.18
C LYS A 227 -9.23 6.41 20.42
N ASP A 228 -10.56 6.39 20.22
CA ASP A 228 -11.28 7.38 19.41
C ASP A 228 -11.05 8.84 19.85
N ALA A 229 -10.79 9.06 21.14
CA ALA A 229 -10.51 10.39 21.68
C ALA A 229 -9.11 10.94 21.32
N TYR A 230 -8.23 10.08 20.80
CA TYR A 230 -6.83 10.39 20.50
C TYR A 230 -6.56 10.54 19.00
N TYR A 231 -7.35 9.93 18.12
CA TYR A 231 -7.14 10.00 16.67
C TYR A 231 -7.08 11.46 16.16
N ASP A 232 -6.08 11.73 15.32
CA ASP A 232 -5.81 13.07 14.74
C ASP A 232 -5.63 14.19 15.78
N GLN A 233 -5.25 13.85 17.02
CA GLN A 233 -4.97 14.81 18.08
C GLN A 233 -3.47 15.02 18.31
N GLU A 234 -3.07 16.28 18.57
CA GLU A 234 -1.72 16.63 18.98
C GLU A 234 -1.39 16.05 20.37
N MET A 235 -0.25 15.37 20.48
CA MET A 235 0.17 14.70 21.72
C MET A 235 0.43 15.67 22.87
N ASP A 236 1.06 16.84 22.64
CA ASP A 236 1.44 17.76 23.72
C ASP A 236 0.24 18.19 24.58
N SER A 237 -0.86 18.59 23.94
CA SER A 237 -2.07 19.06 24.62
C SER A 237 -2.68 17.98 25.52
N LEU A 238 -2.80 16.75 24.99
CA LEU A 238 -3.34 15.61 25.71
C LEU A 238 -2.40 15.14 26.83
N TYR A 239 -1.10 15.08 26.54
CA TYR A 239 -0.08 14.67 27.50
C TYR A 239 -0.02 15.62 28.70
N ARG A 240 -0.07 16.94 28.47
CA ARG A 240 -0.12 17.94 29.55
C ARG A 240 -1.35 17.76 30.44
N THR A 241 -2.51 17.56 29.83
CA THR A 241 -3.78 17.38 30.52
C THR A 241 -3.74 16.14 31.42
N ASP A 242 -3.30 15.00 30.88
CA ASP A 242 -3.26 13.73 31.60
C ASP A 242 -2.21 13.71 32.72
N MET A 243 -1.08 14.37 32.50
CA MET A 243 0.05 14.39 33.45
C MET A 243 -0.04 15.55 34.45
N GLY A 244 -1.03 16.44 34.34
CA GLY A 244 -1.19 17.62 35.19
C GLY A 244 -0.01 18.60 35.05
N ILE A 245 0.50 18.78 33.84
CA ILE A 245 1.62 19.67 33.54
C ILE A 245 1.09 21.06 33.21
N ASP A 246 1.55 22.07 33.94
CA ASP A 246 1.19 23.47 33.71
C ASP A 246 1.67 23.96 32.32
N ASP A 247 0.91 24.87 31.70
CA ASP A 247 1.20 25.46 30.37
C ASP A 247 2.60 26.13 30.32
N GLU A 248 3.09 26.64 31.44
CA GLU A 248 4.40 27.29 31.54
C GLU A 248 5.57 26.30 31.57
N THR A 249 5.31 25.01 31.79
CA THR A 249 6.34 23.97 31.84
C THR A 249 6.68 23.50 30.43
N THR A 250 7.96 23.55 30.07
CA THR A 250 8.42 23.00 28.79
C THR A 250 8.40 21.47 28.84
N VAL A 251 7.67 20.85 27.90
CA VAL A 251 7.73 19.41 27.65
C VAL A 251 8.74 19.18 26.55
N TYR A 252 9.77 18.38 26.82
CA TYR A 252 10.81 18.05 25.83
C TYR A 252 10.55 16.72 25.13
N VAL A 253 9.91 15.78 25.83
CA VAL A 253 9.57 14.45 25.33
C VAL A 253 8.18 14.07 25.82
N VAL A 254 7.46 13.32 24.99
CA VAL A 254 6.29 12.57 25.44
C VAL A 254 6.76 11.18 25.83
N ASP A 255 6.34 10.72 27.01
CA ASP A 255 6.71 9.38 27.50
C ASP A 255 6.11 8.31 26.59
N LYS A 256 6.95 7.37 26.15
CA LYS A 256 6.49 6.24 25.33
C LYS A 256 5.49 5.37 26.08
N ASP A 257 5.66 5.22 27.39
CA ASP A 257 4.78 4.36 28.20
C ASP A 257 3.39 5.00 28.32
N TRP A 258 3.31 6.34 28.26
CA TRP A 258 2.03 7.03 28.14
C TRP A 258 1.37 6.75 26.79
N VAL A 259 2.10 6.86 25.67
CA VAL A 259 1.55 6.55 24.32
C VAL A 259 1.06 5.09 24.25
N TYR A 260 1.87 4.15 24.74
CA TYR A 260 1.49 2.74 24.82
C TYR A 260 0.29 2.52 25.74
N SER A 261 0.17 3.24 26.85
CA SER A 261 -1.01 3.17 27.72
C SER A 261 -2.31 3.61 27.03
N LYS A 262 -2.21 4.38 25.94
CA LYS A 262 -3.36 4.76 25.10
C LYS A 262 -3.65 3.75 23.99
N GLY A 263 -2.86 2.67 23.89
CA GLY A 263 -3.07 1.61 22.93
C GLY A 263 -2.45 1.87 21.54
N PHE A 264 -1.53 2.82 21.41
CA PHE A 264 -0.85 3.10 20.14
C PHE A 264 0.58 2.51 20.14
N VAL A 265 1.06 2.07 18.97
CA VAL A 265 2.43 1.56 18.78
C VAL A 265 3.36 2.63 18.19
N ASP A 266 4.66 2.47 18.30
CA ASP A 266 5.66 3.41 17.78
C ASP A 266 6.06 3.18 16.32
N ALA A 267 5.11 2.77 15.49
CA ALA A 267 5.36 2.43 14.09
C ALA A 267 6.05 3.57 13.34
N GLN A 268 7.21 3.25 12.77
CA GLN A 268 7.97 4.20 12.00
C GLN A 268 7.13 4.69 10.83
N TYR A 269 7.14 5.99 10.55
CA TYR A 269 6.46 6.62 9.39
C TYR A 269 4.95 6.89 9.52
N PHE A 270 4.30 6.47 10.60
CA PHE A 270 2.87 6.74 10.83
C PHE A 270 2.58 8.07 11.55
N TYR A 271 3.60 8.67 12.14
CA TYR A 271 3.50 9.95 12.82
C TYR A 271 3.86 11.09 11.87
N ASN A 272 3.40 12.31 12.18
CA ASN A 272 3.62 13.52 11.37
C ASN A 272 5.11 13.85 11.11
N SER A 273 6.04 13.12 11.73
CA SER A 273 7.44 13.01 11.34
C SER A 273 7.81 11.54 11.14
N PRO A 274 8.55 11.19 10.06
CA PRO A 274 8.82 9.82 9.64
C PRO A 274 9.86 9.10 10.51
N SER A 275 9.68 9.13 11.83
CA SER A 275 10.69 8.65 12.76
C SER A 275 10.16 7.84 13.92
N GLY A 276 8.83 7.72 14.12
CA GLY A 276 8.28 7.03 15.29
C GLY A 276 8.99 7.49 16.57
N LEU A 277 9.43 6.55 17.41
CA LEU A 277 10.41 6.84 18.46
C LEU A 277 11.77 7.27 17.87
N GLY A 278 12.06 8.57 17.95
CA GLY A 278 13.24 9.19 17.33
C GLY A 278 14.26 9.71 18.33
N ASN A 279 15.28 10.41 17.81
CA ASN A 279 16.17 11.22 18.65
C ASN A 279 15.52 12.59 18.89
N VAL A 280 15.30 12.95 20.14
CA VAL A 280 14.77 14.24 20.57
C VAL A 280 15.85 15.00 21.33
N TYR A 281 16.04 16.28 21.02
CA TYR A 281 17.11 17.09 21.59
C TYR A 281 16.54 18.23 22.41
N ASP A 282 16.97 18.31 23.67
CA ASP A 282 16.77 19.48 24.52
C ASP A 282 17.96 20.41 24.37
N TYR A 283 17.71 21.55 23.71
CA TYR A 283 18.70 22.60 23.46
C TYR A 283 18.77 23.65 24.59
N SER A 284 17.99 23.49 25.66
CA SER A 284 18.04 24.38 26.83
C SER A 284 19.22 24.07 27.77
N THR A 285 19.82 22.87 27.65
CA THR A 285 21.05 22.50 28.36
C THR A 285 22.29 22.71 27.48
N SER A 286 23.46 22.95 28.11
CA SER A 286 24.76 22.97 27.42
C SER A 286 25.74 22.00 28.10
N PRO A 287 26.14 20.90 27.42
CA PRO A 287 25.71 20.48 26.08
C PRO A 287 24.22 20.12 26.02
N SER A 288 23.65 20.08 24.82
CA SER A 288 22.26 19.67 24.63
C SER A 288 22.05 18.22 25.08
N THR A 289 20.93 17.97 25.73
CA THR A 289 20.56 16.62 26.19
C THR A 289 19.88 15.88 25.05
N LYS A 290 20.36 14.68 24.72
CA LYS A 290 19.79 13.82 23.68
C LYS A 290 18.97 12.71 24.31
N TYR A 291 17.68 12.68 24.02
CA TYR A 291 16.79 11.56 24.32
C TYR A 291 16.72 10.64 23.10
N THR A 292 17.04 9.37 23.27
CA THR A 292 17.01 8.36 22.20
C THR A 292 15.73 7.55 22.29
N LYS A 293 15.13 7.18 21.14
CA LYS A 293 13.85 6.45 21.08
C LYS A 293 12.76 7.16 21.90
N ALA A 294 12.45 8.40 21.55
CA ALA A 294 11.46 9.24 22.24
C ALA A 294 10.49 9.89 21.26
N PHE A 295 9.26 10.17 21.72
CA PHE A 295 8.27 10.93 20.97
C PHE A 295 8.48 12.43 21.16
N LYS A 296 8.26 13.19 20.07
CA LYS A 296 8.26 14.66 20.16
C LYS A 296 6.89 15.14 20.61
N PRO A 297 6.82 16.22 21.41
CA PRO A 297 5.54 16.82 21.80
C PRO A 297 4.67 17.24 20.62
N SER A 298 5.30 17.73 19.55
CA SER A 298 4.63 18.18 18.33
C SER A 298 4.13 17.04 17.43
N TYR A 299 4.14 15.79 17.90
CA TYR A 299 3.59 14.69 17.13
C TYR A 299 2.09 14.61 17.32
N ASP A 300 1.40 14.23 16.25
CA ASP A 300 -0.01 13.90 16.30
C ASP A 300 -0.13 12.38 16.41
N PHE A 301 -1.14 11.90 17.15
CA PHE A 301 -1.55 10.52 17.02
C PHE A 301 -1.96 10.22 15.57
N VAL A 302 -1.94 8.94 15.20
CA VAL A 302 -2.41 8.50 13.88
C VAL A 302 -3.83 9.02 13.59
N ALA A 303 -4.10 9.29 12.32
CA ALA A 303 -5.27 10.05 11.91
C ALA A 303 -6.61 9.34 12.21
N ASP A 304 -6.63 8.00 12.14
CA ASP A 304 -7.85 7.21 12.21
C ASP A 304 -7.56 5.73 12.52
N LEU A 305 -8.64 4.95 12.66
CA LEU A 305 -8.61 3.50 12.87
C LEU A 305 -7.84 2.77 11.77
N GLU A 306 -8.00 3.18 10.51
CA GLU A 306 -7.32 2.56 9.37
C GLU A 306 -5.80 2.69 9.52
N THR A 307 -5.34 3.90 9.82
CA THR A 307 -3.92 4.21 10.02
C THR A 307 -3.37 3.54 11.28
N ASP A 308 -4.17 3.41 12.33
CA ASP A 308 -3.81 2.65 13.54
C ASP A 308 -3.62 1.17 13.23
N VAL A 309 -4.57 0.52 12.57
CA VAL A 309 -4.45 -0.90 12.18
C VAL A 309 -3.24 -1.12 11.29
N ARG A 310 -3.03 -0.25 10.29
CA ARG A 310 -1.82 -0.28 9.44
C ARG A 310 -0.53 -0.19 10.25
N SER A 311 -0.49 0.66 11.28
CA SER A 311 0.67 0.81 12.16
C SER A 311 0.98 -0.49 12.92
N TYR A 312 -0.06 -1.19 13.40
CA TYR A 312 0.08 -2.49 14.03
C TYR A 312 0.50 -3.58 13.02
N VAL A 313 -0.03 -3.57 11.80
CA VAL A 313 0.42 -4.49 10.73
C VAL A 313 1.91 -4.29 10.46
N ASN A 314 2.37 -3.04 10.39
CA ASN A 314 3.80 -2.75 10.22
C ASN A 314 4.65 -3.32 11.37
N GLU A 315 4.26 -3.10 12.62
CA GLU A 315 4.98 -3.67 13.77
C GLU A 315 4.98 -5.21 13.77
N MET A 316 3.84 -5.83 13.49
CA MET A 316 3.74 -7.29 13.43
C MET A 316 4.61 -7.91 12.35
N LEU A 317 4.93 -7.19 11.27
CA LEU A 317 5.78 -7.68 10.19
C LEU A 317 7.29 -7.51 10.49
N HIS A 318 7.68 -6.49 11.27
CA HIS A 318 9.08 -6.05 11.34
C HIS A 318 9.76 -6.21 12.71
N ARG A 319 9.02 -6.58 13.75
CA ARG A 319 9.57 -6.75 15.10
C ARG A 319 9.97 -8.18 15.39
N ASP A 320 11.09 -8.32 16.08
CA ASP A 320 11.55 -9.61 16.59
C ASP A 320 10.82 -10.02 17.87
N ALA A 321 11.08 -11.24 18.34
CA ALA A 321 10.39 -11.80 19.50
C ALA A 321 10.65 -11.01 20.80
N ASP A 322 11.85 -10.46 20.97
CA ASP A 322 12.23 -9.70 22.17
C ASP A 322 11.54 -8.33 22.17
N GLU A 323 11.45 -7.68 21.00
CA GLU A 323 10.74 -6.42 20.81
C GLU A 323 9.23 -6.61 21.03
N LEU A 324 8.63 -7.66 20.46
CA LEU A 324 7.21 -7.99 20.63
C LEU A 324 6.86 -8.26 22.11
N ALA A 325 7.69 -9.03 22.82
CA ALA A 325 7.49 -9.33 24.24
C ALA A 325 7.69 -8.10 25.15
N ALA A 326 8.46 -7.10 24.70
CA ALA A 326 8.71 -5.88 25.45
C ALA A 326 7.55 -4.87 25.41
N PHE A 327 6.61 -5.02 24.47
CA PHE A 327 5.41 -4.18 24.45
C PHE A 327 4.54 -4.40 25.70
N PRO A 328 3.85 -3.37 26.22
CA PRO A 328 2.89 -3.56 27.31
C PRO A 328 1.72 -4.49 26.92
N ALA A 329 1.11 -5.13 27.91
CA ALA A 329 0.07 -6.15 27.71
C ALA A 329 -1.09 -5.69 26.80
N ASN A 330 -1.55 -4.45 26.95
CA ASN A 330 -2.64 -3.92 26.10
C ASN A 330 -2.25 -3.80 24.61
N ILE A 331 -0.98 -3.54 24.31
CA ILE A 331 -0.46 -3.52 22.94
C ILE A 331 -0.36 -4.95 22.40
N GLN A 332 0.17 -5.88 23.20
CA GLN A 332 0.23 -7.29 22.83
C GLN A 332 -1.17 -7.88 22.60
N ASP A 333 -2.17 -7.49 23.41
CA ASP A 333 -3.56 -7.90 23.25
C ASP A 333 -4.19 -7.36 21.95
N ASN A 334 -3.87 -6.12 21.58
CA ASN A 334 -4.27 -5.54 20.29
C ASN A 334 -3.63 -6.27 19.12
N MET A 335 -2.32 -6.55 19.17
CA MET A 335 -1.62 -7.35 18.16
C MET A 335 -2.23 -8.75 18.04
N ARG A 336 -2.51 -9.41 19.17
CA ARG A 336 -3.14 -10.75 19.21
C ARG A 336 -4.55 -10.72 18.62
N THR A 337 -5.33 -9.66 18.90
CA THR A 337 -6.66 -9.47 18.34
C THR A 337 -6.61 -9.38 16.81
N LEU A 338 -5.73 -8.54 16.28
CA LEU A 338 -5.54 -8.40 14.83
C LEU A 338 -4.99 -9.67 14.20
N TYR A 339 -3.94 -10.27 14.78
CA TYR A 339 -3.34 -11.52 14.32
C TYR A 339 -4.37 -12.65 14.21
N ASN A 340 -5.21 -12.83 15.23
CA ASN A 340 -6.26 -13.85 15.23
C ASN A 340 -7.33 -13.55 14.18
N LEU A 341 -7.73 -12.29 14.02
CA LEU A 341 -8.68 -11.88 13.01
C LEU A 341 -8.15 -12.15 11.59
N PHE A 342 -6.93 -11.71 11.29
CA PHE A 342 -6.32 -11.90 9.98
C PHE A 342 -6.06 -13.38 9.69
N THR A 343 -5.65 -14.16 10.68
CA THR A 343 -5.57 -15.62 10.57
C THR A 343 -6.94 -16.23 10.26
N SER A 344 -8.02 -15.75 10.89
CA SER A 344 -9.38 -16.22 10.59
C SER A 344 -9.86 -15.86 9.19
N TRP A 345 -9.28 -14.80 8.61
CA TRP A 345 -9.48 -14.41 7.22
C TRP A 345 -8.59 -15.20 6.25
N GLY A 346 -7.74 -16.09 6.76
CA GLY A 346 -6.85 -16.95 5.99
C GLY A 346 -5.50 -16.35 5.67
N VAL A 347 -5.06 -15.30 6.38
CA VAL A 347 -3.75 -14.69 6.18
C VAL A 347 -2.69 -15.39 7.04
N ASP A 348 -1.61 -15.86 6.43
CA ASP A 348 -0.49 -16.52 7.10
C ASP A 348 0.62 -15.50 7.45
N PHE A 349 0.32 -14.63 8.41
CA PHE A 349 1.29 -13.67 8.98
C PHE A 349 2.53 -14.37 9.58
N LYS A 350 2.38 -15.60 10.06
CA LYS A 350 3.46 -16.35 10.69
C LYS A 350 4.55 -16.75 9.70
N SER A 351 4.16 -17.02 8.45
CA SER A 351 5.13 -17.28 7.38
C SER A 351 5.98 -16.07 7.01
N LEU A 352 5.53 -14.86 7.34
CA LEU A 352 6.23 -13.59 7.11
C LEU A 352 7.05 -13.20 8.34
N ASN A 353 6.46 -13.31 9.53
CA ASN A 353 7.15 -13.10 10.79
C ASN A 353 6.87 -14.26 11.77
N PRO A 354 7.78 -15.25 11.89
CA PRO A 354 7.61 -16.36 12.83
C PRO A 354 7.68 -15.92 14.29
N ASP A 355 8.28 -14.76 14.60
CA ASP A 355 8.44 -14.27 15.97
C ASP A 355 7.11 -13.84 16.61
N LEU A 356 6.04 -13.66 15.81
CA LEU A 356 4.67 -13.48 16.29
C LEU A 356 4.18 -14.65 17.16
N GLU A 357 4.85 -15.81 17.14
CA GLU A 357 4.58 -16.91 18.07
C GLU A 357 4.69 -16.47 19.54
N VAL A 358 5.52 -15.49 19.86
CA VAL A 358 5.67 -14.99 21.24
C VAL A 358 4.35 -14.41 21.78
N LEU A 359 3.53 -13.85 20.89
CA LEU A 359 2.18 -13.36 21.21
C LEU A 359 1.19 -14.49 21.45
N ASN A 360 1.55 -15.75 21.23
CA ASN A 360 0.72 -16.92 21.55
C ASN A 360 1.27 -17.74 22.72
N SER A 361 2.52 -17.48 23.14
CA SER A 361 3.15 -18.11 24.30
C SER A 361 2.94 -17.29 25.56
N GLU A 362 1.85 -17.56 26.28
CA GLU A 362 1.66 -17.39 27.74
C GLU A 362 0.21 -17.84 28.03
N GLU A 363 0.03 -19.04 28.60
CA GLU A 363 -0.17 -19.37 30.04
C GLU A 363 -1.59 -19.10 30.57
#